data_AF-X0T5S4-F1
#
_entry.id   AF-X0T5S4-F1
#
_cell.length_a   1.000
_cell.length_b   1.000
_cell.length_c   1.000
_cell.angle_alpha   90.00
_cell.angle_beta   90.00
_cell.angle_gamma   90.00
#
_symmetry.space_group_name_H-M   'P 1'
#
loop_
_entity.id
_entity.type
_entity.pdbx_description
1 polymer ?
#
loop_
_entity_poly.entity_id
_entity_poly.type
_entity_poly.pdbx_seq_one_letter_code
_entity_poly.pdbx_strand_id
1 'polypeptide(L)'
;RSKIIIEAVYGLGEALVSGEVIPDLYIIDKEGLKISNKKIGAQEWQLIRNLAAGDGETNIKVMLQPSRQTQQKLADEDIISLAKLGKYIEDLYQFPQDIEWAQEDKKIFIVQTRPVTTIKAEAVAEVIPEIKAAVLLSGVPASPGMASGPVKIVYDASEIDKVESGDILVSEMTTPDFVPAMKRAVAIVTERGGRTAHAAIVSRELGVPCIVGAERALAILTNGQVITVDGSQGKIYEGRVAEEKLVVSTAIPRKKIKTRTKVYVNLAQPELADR
;
A
#
# COMPACT_ATOMS: atom_id res chain seq x y z
N ARG A 1 6.97 18.59 -0.54
CA ARG A 1 7.34 17.39 0.28
C ARG A 1 8.85 17.22 0.24
N SER A 2 9.48 16.96 1.40
CA SER A 2 10.95 16.85 1.55
C SER A 2 11.54 15.48 1.21
N LYS A 3 10.73 14.50 0.78
CA LYS A 3 11.20 13.12 0.53
C LYS A 3 10.88 12.66 -0.89
N ILE A 4 11.77 11.81 -1.42
CA ILE A 4 11.59 11.02 -2.64
C ILE A 4 11.51 9.55 -2.21
N ILE A 5 10.57 8.80 -2.78
CA ILE A 5 10.38 7.38 -2.52
C ILE A 5 10.68 6.63 -3.82
N ILE A 6 11.53 5.61 -3.74
CA ILE A 6 11.87 4.74 -4.87
C ILE A 6 11.54 3.31 -4.47
N GLU A 7 10.73 2.63 -5.28
CA GLU A 7 10.48 1.20 -5.18
C GLU A 7 11.20 0.47 -6.32
N ALA A 8 11.83 -0.67 -6.02
CA ALA A 8 12.57 -1.46 -7.01
C ALA A 8 12.26 -2.96 -6.89
N VAL A 9 12.17 -3.64 -8.02
CA VAL A 9 11.98 -5.10 -8.15
C VAL A 9 13.00 -5.67 -9.15
N TYR A 10 13.29 -6.96 -9.08
CA TYR A 10 13.94 -7.65 -10.19
C TYR A 10 12.93 -7.97 -11.30
N GLY A 11 13.37 -7.85 -12.55
CA GLY A 11 12.53 -8.09 -13.72
C GLY A 11 11.63 -6.91 -14.09
N LEU A 12 10.60 -7.17 -14.87
CA LEU A 12 9.65 -6.18 -15.36
C LEU A 12 8.78 -5.63 -14.22
N GLY A 13 8.50 -4.32 -14.26
CA GLY A 13 7.75 -3.61 -13.23
C GLY A 13 6.27 -3.99 -13.12
N GLU A 14 5.72 -4.78 -14.05
CA GLU A 14 4.34 -5.27 -14.00
C GLU A 14 4.02 -5.99 -12.69
N ALA A 15 4.94 -6.83 -12.20
CA ALA A 15 4.77 -7.56 -10.95
C ALA A 15 4.71 -6.64 -9.71
N LEU A 16 5.35 -5.47 -9.78
CA LEU A 16 5.25 -4.44 -8.75
C LEU A 16 3.85 -3.80 -8.76
N VAL A 17 3.35 -3.49 -9.97
CA VAL A 17 2.04 -2.87 -10.16
C VAL A 17 0.90 -3.82 -9.78
N SER A 18 1.02 -5.13 -10.03
CA SER A 18 0.04 -6.13 -9.59
C SER A 18 0.14 -6.46 -8.09
N GLY A 19 1.22 -6.03 -7.43
CA GLY A 19 1.44 -6.28 -6.01
C GLY A 19 1.76 -7.73 -5.68
N GLU A 20 2.24 -8.50 -6.66
CA GLU A 20 2.60 -9.91 -6.48
C GLU A 20 4.01 -10.12 -5.93
N VAL A 21 4.85 -9.06 -5.94
CA VAL A 21 6.19 -9.07 -5.37
C VAL A 21 6.37 -7.94 -4.36
N ILE A 22 7.24 -8.15 -3.37
CA ILE A 22 7.59 -7.16 -2.36
C ILE A 22 8.82 -6.39 -2.85
N PRO A 23 8.70 -5.08 -3.13
CA PRO A 23 9.83 -4.28 -3.61
C PRO A 23 10.82 -3.96 -2.48
N ASP A 24 12.01 -3.55 -2.89
CA ASP A 24 12.83 -2.71 -2.01
C ASP A 24 12.23 -1.32 -1.96
N LEU A 25 12.22 -0.71 -0.77
CA LEU A 25 11.77 0.65 -0.54
C LEU A 25 12.95 1.51 -0.09
N TYR A 26 13.27 2.53 -0.87
CA TYR A 26 14.30 3.52 -0.57
C TYR A 26 13.66 4.88 -0.33
N ILE A 27 14.01 5.51 0.80
CA ILE A 27 13.51 6.86 1.15
C ILE A 27 14.69 7.82 1.14
N ILE A 28 14.61 8.84 0.30
CA ILE A 28 15.67 9.81 0.05
C ILE A 28 15.21 11.19 0.52
N ASP A 29 16.05 11.88 1.27
CA ASP A 29 15.87 13.31 1.57
C ASP A 29 16.11 14.14 0.30
N LYS A 30 15.14 14.97 -0.09
CA LYS A 30 15.14 15.70 -1.36
C LYS A 30 16.12 16.88 -1.38
N GLU A 31 16.40 17.48 -0.23
CA GLU A 31 17.32 18.61 -0.13
C GLU A 31 18.77 18.13 -0.21
N GLY A 32 19.13 17.16 0.63
CA GLY A 32 20.48 16.61 0.72
C GLY A 32 20.78 15.50 -0.28
N LEU A 33 19.76 14.94 -0.95
CA LEU A 33 19.87 13.73 -1.79
C LEU A 33 20.58 12.60 -1.06
N LYS A 34 20.19 12.36 0.20
CA LYS A 34 20.74 11.31 1.05
C LYS A 34 19.71 10.23 1.30
N ILE A 35 20.14 8.98 1.21
CA ILE A 35 19.30 7.83 1.58
C ILE A 35 19.11 7.88 3.10
N SER A 36 17.86 8.08 3.52
CA SER A 36 17.45 8.17 4.92
C SER A 36 16.99 6.83 5.49
N ASN A 37 16.44 5.95 4.64
CA ASN A 37 15.99 4.62 5.03
C ASN A 37 16.03 3.66 3.83
N LYS A 38 16.27 2.38 4.11
CA LYS A 38 16.15 1.27 3.15
C LYS A 38 15.40 0.12 3.81
N LYS A 39 14.38 -0.40 3.14
CA LYS A 39 13.73 -1.67 3.50
C LYS A 39 13.90 -2.63 2.32
N ILE A 40 14.57 -3.75 2.54
CA ILE A 40 14.84 -4.75 1.50
C ILE A 40 13.70 -5.77 1.51
N GLY A 41 13.03 -5.92 0.38
CA GLY A 41 11.92 -6.85 0.19
C GLY A 41 12.42 -8.19 -0.32
N ALA A 42 11.99 -9.29 0.30
CA ALA A 42 12.26 -10.62 -0.23
C ALA A 42 11.50 -10.81 -1.56
N GLN A 43 12.18 -11.28 -2.60
CA GLN A 43 11.58 -11.53 -3.91
C GLN A 43 11.99 -12.92 -4.42
N GLU A 44 11.05 -13.84 -4.48
CA GLU A 44 11.29 -15.25 -4.86
C GLU A 44 11.40 -15.46 -6.38
N TRP A 45 10.77 -14.60 -7.16
CA TRP A 45 10.68 -14.71 -8.62
C TRP A 45 10.69 -13.33 -9.27
N GLN A 46 11.06 -13.28 -10.54
CA GLN A 46 11.04 -12.08 -11.37
C GLN A 46 10.26 -12.35 -12.66
N LEU A 47 9.61 -11.31 -13.18
CA LEU A 47 8.97 -11.37 -14.49
C LEU A 47 10.00 -10.98 -15.56
N ILE A 48 10.19 -11.81 -16.59
CA ILE A 48 11.07 -11.48 -17.72
C ILE A 48 10.33 -11.63 -19.03
N ARG A 49 10.80 -10.94 -20.07
CA ARG A 49 10.28 -11.13 -21.42
C ARG A 49 10.58 -12.54 -21.91
N ASN A 50 9.55 -13.20 -22.42
CA ASN A 50 9.68 -14.52 -23.04
C ASN A 50 10.18 -14.38 -24.48
N LEU A 51 11.49 -14.51 -24.68
CA LEU A 51 12.10 -14.43 -26.01
C LEU A 51 11.78 -15.64 -26.91
N ALA A 52 11.22 -16.70 -26.35
CA ALA A 52 10.81 -17.91 -27.07
C ALA A 52 9.31 -17.92 -27.41
N ALA A 53 8.54 -16.92 -26.98
CA ALA A 53 7.13 -16.82 -27.32
C ALA A 53 6.97 -16.36 -28.77
N GLY A 54 6.42 -17.23 -29.61
CA GLY A 54 5.69 -16.80 -30.81
C GLY A 54 4.38 -16.13 -30.39
N ASP A 55 3.26 -16.82 -30.55
CA ASP A 55 1.92 -16.34 -30.15
C ASP A 55 1.57 -16.63 -28.67
N GLY A 56 2.55 -17.03 -27.86
CA GLY A 56 2.38 -17.39 -26.45
C GLY A 56 2.45 -16.20 -25.48
N GLU A 57 2.44 -16.47 -24.17
CA GLU A 57 2.63 -15.43 -23.15
C GLU A 57 3.94 -14.68 -23.37
N THR A 58 3.83 -13.36 -23.53
CA THR A 58 4.94 -12.45 -23.85
C THR A 58 5.94 -12.30 -22.69
N ASN A 59 5.51 -12.59 -21.47
CA ASN A 59 6.29 -12.51 -20.23
C ASN A 59 6.17 -13.83 -19.46
N ILE A 60 7.24 -14.25 -18.79
CA ILE A 60 7.28 -15.47 -17.97
C ILE A 60 7.87 -15.20 -16.59
N LYS A 61 7.38 -15.95 -15.59
CA LYS A 61 7.92 -15.92 -14.23
C LYS A 61 9.14 -16.83 -14.13
N VAL A 62 10.23 -16.30 -13.60
CA VAL A 62 11.48 -17.04 -13.38
C VAL A 62 11.90 -16.93 -11.92
N MET A 63 12.11 -18.07 -11.28
CA MET A 63 12.56 -18.12 -9.89
C MET A 63 13.95 -17.52 -9.75
N LEU A 64 14.13 -16.68 -8.73
CA LEU A 64 15.41 -16.12 -8.34
C LEU A 64 16.18 -17.13 -7.49
N GLN A 65 17.50 -17.16 -7.66
CA GLN A 65 18.39 -17.92 -6.79
C GLN A 65 18.21 -17.45 -5.34
N PRO A 66 18.18 -18.36 -4.34
CA PRO A 66 17.93 -18.00 -2.94
C PRO A 66 18.81 -16.86 -2.41
N SER A 67 20.08 -16.80 -2.82
CA SER A 67 21.01 -15.74 -2.44
C SER A 67 20.64 -14.34 -2.97
N ARG A 68 19.90 -14.26 -4.09
CA ARG A 68 19.45 -12.99 -4.67
C ARG A 68 18.14 -12.51 -4.10
N GLN A 69 17.33 -13.39 -3.50
CA GLN A 69 15.97 -13.06 -3.07
C GLN A 69 15.94 -11.97 -1.98
N THR A 70 16.96 -11.92 -1.13
CA THR A 70 17.09 -10.96 -0.02
C THR A 70 18.16 -9.90 -0.27
N GLN A 71 18.70 -9.83 -1.49
CA GLN A 71 19.72 -8.86 -1.86
C GLN A 71 19.09 -7.53 -2.29
N GLN A 72 19.72 -6.42 -1.90
CA GLN A 72 19.40 -5.07 -2.39
C GLN A 72 19.46 -5.04 -3.93
N LYS A 73 18.38 -4.56 -4.54
CA LYS A 73 18.15 -4.64 -6.00
C LYS A 73 18.85 -3.54 -6.80
N LEU A 74 19.02 -2.36 -6.20
CA LEU A 74 19.71 -1.22 -6.81
C LEU A 74 20.99 -0.91 -6.04
N ALA A 75 22.05 -0.47 -6.70
CA ALA A 75 23.21 0.08 -6.01
C ALA A 75 22.89 1.48 -5.44
N ASP A 76 23.58 1.87 -4.36
CA ASP A 76 23.36 3.18 -3.73
C ASP A 76 23.59 4.35 -4.69
N GLU A 77 24.56 4.22 -5.58
CA GLU A 77 24.83 5.19 -6.64
C GLU A 77 23.66 5.35 -7.62
N ASP A 78 22.98 4.25 -7.95
CA ASP A 78 21.81 4.25 -8.84
C ASP A 78 20.60 4.88 -8.15
N ILE A 79 20.39 4.58 -6.86
CA ILE A 79 19.32 5.18 -6.04
C ILE A 79 19.46 6.70 -6.02
N ILE A 80 20.67 7.21 -5.79
CA ILE A 80 20.94 8.65 -5.80
C ILE A 80 20.77 9.25 -7.20
N SER A 81 21.20 8.55 -8.24
CA SER A 81 21.07 9.01 -9.63
C SER A 81 19.61 9.11 -10.04
N LEU A 82 18.78 8.12 -9.68
CA LEU A 82 17.35 8.13 -9.92
C LEU A 82 16.64 9.22 -9.11
N ALA A 83 17.04 9.45 -7.84
CA ALA A 83 16.49 10.54 -7.03
C ALA A 83 16.79 11.93 -7.64
N LYS A 84 17.99 12.13 -8.18
CA LYS A 84 18.34 13.36 -8.93
C LYS A 84 17.44 13.54 -10.15
N LEU A 85 17.20 12.47 -10.91
CA LEU A 85 16.36 12.50 -12.09
C LEU A 85 14.89 12.78 -11.73
N GLY A 86 14.36 12.15 -10.68
CA GLY A 86 13.02 12.41 -10.17
C GLY A 86 12.83 13.85 -9.70
N LYS A 87 13.84 14.42 -9.00
CA LYS A 87 13.84 15.84 -8.61
C LYS A 87 13.82 16.76 -9.84
N TYR A 88 14.68 16.48 -10.83
CA TYR A 88 14.71 17.26 -12.07
C TYR A 88 13.37 17.23 -12.81
N ILE A 89 12.70 16.07 -12.87
CA ILE A 89 11.39 15.92 -13.49
C ILE A 89 10.31 16.69 -12.71
N GLU A 90 10.31 16.61 -11.38
CA GLU A 90 9.40 17.40 -10.54
C GLU A 90 9.62 18.91 -10.73
N ASP A 91 10.89 19.35 -10.77
CA ASP A 91 11.26 20.75 -11.02
C ASP A 91 10.81 21.19 -12.43
N LEU A 92 10.83 20.30 -13.43
CA LEU A 92 10.33 20.60 -14.77
C LEU A 92 8.81 20.82 -14.79
N TYR A 93 8.05 19.94 -14.12
CA TYR A 93 6.58 19.99 -14.10
C TYR A 93 6.00 20.91 -13.02
N GLN A 94 6.84 21.41 -12.10
CA GLN A 94 6.45 22.24 -10.95
C GLN A 94 5.34 21.59 -10.10
N PHE A 95 5.29 20.25 -10.10
CA PHE A 95 4.26 19.47 -9.43
C PHE A 95 4.78 18.07 -9.10
N PRO A 96 4.42 17.45 -7.96
CA PRO A 96 4.87 16.10 -7.63
C PRO A 96 4.50 15.08 -8.70
N GLN A 97 5.47 14.23 -9.05
CA GLN A 97 5.32 13.24 -10.12
C GLN A 97 5.35 11.80 -9.59
N ASP A 98 4.50 10.97 -10.16
CA ASP A 98 4.55 9.51 -10.13
C ASP A 98 5.31 9.04 -11.37
N ILE A 99 6.44 8.36 -11.18
CA ILE A 99 7.44 8.08 -12.22
C ILE A 99 7.70 6.58 -12.27
N GLU A 100 7.56 6.01 -13.46
CA GLU A 100 8.01 4.66 -13.75
C GLU A 100 9.37 4.72 -14.45
N TRP A 101 10.25 3.80 -14.07
CA TRP A 101 11.61 3.73 -14.57
C TRP A 101 12.03 2.26 -14.77
N ALA A 102 13.05 2.06 -15.59
CA ALA A 102 13.69 0.77 -15.82
C ALA A 102 15.21 0.93 -15.81
N GLN A 103 15.93 -0.13 -15.50
CA GLN A 103 17.39 -0.17 -15.59
C GLN A 103 17.84 -1.32 -16.48
N GLU A 104 18.68 -1.01 -17.46
CA GLU A 104 19.33 -1.98 -18.35
C GLU A 104 20.80 -1.59 -18.49
N ASP A 105 21.72 -2.55 -18.34
CA ASP A 105 23.17 -2.32 -18.41
C ASP A 105 23.67 -1.13 -17.56
N LYS A 106 23.15 -1.04 -16.33
CA LYS A 106 23.38 0.06 -15.38
C LYS A 106 22.93 1.46 -15.84
N LYS A 107 22.19 1.55 -16.95
CA LYS A 107 21.58 2.80 -17.42
C LYS A 107 20.13 2.86 -16.99
N ILE A 108 19.75 4.01 -16.47
CA ILE A 108 18.39 4.27 -15.98
C ILE A 108 17.60 4.95 -17.10
N PHE A 109 16.40 4.44 -17.36
CA PHE A 109 15.45 4.96 -18.34
C PHE A 109 14.15 5.33 -17.63
N ILE A 110 13.58 6.47 -17.97
CA ILE A 110 12.23 6.85 -17.53
C ILE A 110 11.26 6.36 -18.58
N VAL A 111 10.28 5.55 -18.18
CA VAL A 111 9.29 4.97 -19.09
C VAL A 111 7.96 5.71 -19.04
N GLN A 112 7.61 6.31 -17.89
CA GLN A 112 6.41 7.11 -17.74
C GLN A 112 6.57 8.14 -16.62
N THR A 113 5.95 9.31 -16.75
CA THR A 113 5.78 10.29 -15.67
C THR A 113 4.37 10.87 -15.73
N ARG A 114 3.74 11.06 -14.58
CA ARG A 114 2.43 11.70 -14.47
C ARG A 114 2.28 12.43 -13.13
N PRO A 115 1.43 13.47 -13.03
CA PRO A 115 1.17 14.15 -11.76
C PRO A 115 0.56 13.21 -10.71
N VAL A 116 0.99 13.33 -9.46
CA VAL A 116 0.33 12.66 -8.32
C VAL A 116 -1.00 13.36 -8.04
N THR A 117 -2.14 12.71 -8.32
CA THR A 117 -3.48 13.32 -8.18
C THR A 117 -4.13 13.07 -6.81
N THR A 118 -3.61 12.12 -6.03
CA THR A 118 -4.13 11.73 -4.71
C THR A 118 -3.57 12.56 -3.56
N ILE A 119 -3.03 13.74 -3.85
CA ILE A 119 -2.49 14.65 -2.83
C ILE A 119 -3.66 15.23 -2.03
N LYS A 120 -4.09 14.53 -0.98
CA LYS A 120 -4.83 15.17 0.12
C LYS A 120 -3.93 16.25 0.72
N ALA A 121 -4.49 17.43 0.91
CA ALA A 121 -3.85 18.55 1.60
C ALA A 121 -3.27 18.05 2.93
N GLU A 122 -2.04 18.49 3.19
CA GLU A 122 -1.22 18.27 4.40
C GLU A 122 -1.95 17.56 5.53
N ALA A 123 -1.67 16.26 5.69
CA ALA A 123 -1.64 15.70 7.02
C ALA A 123 -0.55 16.48 7.75
N VAL A 124 -0.97 17.47 8.56
CA VAL A 124 -0.18 17.98 9.67
C VAL A 124 0.46 16.76 10.32
N ALA A 125 1.76 16.82 10.61
CA ALA A 125 2.44 15.75 11.33
C ALA A 125 1.65 15.50 12.62
N GLU A 126 0.76 14.51 12.58
CA GLU A 126 0.12 13.99 13.76
C GLU A 126 1.27 13.46 14.59
N VAL A 127 1.38 14.01 15.80
CA VAL A 127 2.19 13.41 16.85
C VAL A 127 1.67 11.98 16.96
N ILE A 128 2.38 11.04 16.33
CA ILE A 128 2.03 9.62 16.39
C ILE A 128 2.17 9.27 17.87
N PRO A 129 1.08 8.98 18.59
CA PRO A 129 1.19 8.60 19.98
C PRO A 129 2.11 7.40 20.06
N GLU A 130 3.04 7.39 21.01
CA GLU A 130 3.92 6.25 21.19
C GLU A 130 3.08 5.05 21.66
N ILE A 131 2.71 4.19 20.71
CA ILE A 131 1.95 2.97 20.99
C ILE A 131 2.88 2.01 21.73
N LYS A 132 2.68 1.88 23.04
CA LYS A 132 3.47 0.99 23.91
C LYS A 132 3.13 -0.50 23.78
N ALA A 133 2.16 -0.85 22.93
CA ALA A 133 1.76 -2.24 22.71
C ALA A 133 2.78 -2.98 21.83
N ALA A 134 2.94 -4.29 22.07
CA ALA A 134 3.84 -5.14 21.29
C ALA A 134 3.36 -5.22 19.83
N VAL A 135 4.28 -5.02 18.89
CA VAL A 135 4.01 -5.23 17.46
C VAL A 135 4.05 -6.73 17.19
N LEU A 136 2.92 -7.32 16.81
CA LEU A 136 2.80 -8.73 16.44
C LEU A 136 3.34 -8.98 15.02
N LEU A 137 2.96 -8.09 14.09
CA LEU A 137 3.21 -8.24 12.67
C LEU A 137 3.34 -6.85 12.01
N SER A 138 3.93 -6.83 10.83
CA SER A 138 3.95 -5.64 9.97
C SER A 138 3.71 -6.03 8.52
N GLY A 139 3.10 -5.14 7.76
CA GLY A 139 2.87 -5.30 6.33
C GLY A 139 2.90 -3.98 5.60
N VAL A 140 2.37 -3.97 4.40
CA VAL A 140 2.22 -2.78 3.56
C VAL A 140 0.98 -2.00 3.99
N PRO A 141 1.09 -0.69 4.33
CA PRO A 141 -0.06 0.15 4.63
C PRO A 141 -0.90 0.34 3.37
N ALA A 142 -2.08 -0.29 3.34
CA ALA A 142 -2.95 -0.29 2.19
C ALA A 142 -4.04 0.79 2.30
N SER A 143 -4.75 0.84 3.42
CA SER A 143 -5.81 1.82 3.68
C SER A 143 -5.61 2.42 5.08
N PRO A 144 -5.60 3.77 5.21
CA PRO A 144 -5.28 4.44 6.47
C PRO A 144 -6.39 4.27 7.52
N GLY A 145 -6.03 4.53 8.77
CA GLY A 145 -6.91 4.46 9.94
C GLY A 145 -6.45 3.40 10.94
N MET A 146 -7.05 3.42 12.13
CA MET A 146 -6.74 2.48 13.19
C MET A 146 -8.03 1.87 13.74
N ALA A 147 -8.05 0.55 13.92
CA ALA A 147 -9.18 -0.13 14.53
C ALA A 147 -8.72 -1.36 15.32
N SER A 148 -9.46 -1.66 16.39
CA SER A 148 -9.22 -2.84 17.22
C SER A 148 -10.45 -3.75 17.25
N GLY A 149 -10.22 -5.05 17.19
CA GLY A 149 -11.29 -6.04 17.15
C GLY A 149 -10.74 -7.45 17.31
N PRO A 150 -11.61 -8.45 17.55
CA PRO A 150 -11.22 -9.85 17.51
C PRO A 150 -10.89 -10.27 16.09
N VAL A 151 -9.85 -11.08 15.93
CA VAL A 151 -9.45 -11.68 14.66
C VAL A 151 -10.49 -12.69 14.19
N LYS A 152 -10.88 -12.59 12.92
CA LYS A 152 -11.59 -13.63 12.20
C LYS A 152 -10.79 -14.08 10.98
N ILE A 153 -10.26 -15.29 11.04
CA ILE A 153 -9.55 -15.92 9.93
C ILE A 153 -10.58 -16.52 8.97
N VAL A 154 -10.46 -16.13 7.69
CA VAL A 154 -11.31 -16.57 6.59
C VAL A 154 -10.41 -17.07 5.47
N TYR A 155 -10.44 -18.38 5.21
CA TYR A 155 -9.57 -18.99 4.18
C TYR A 155 -10.13 -18.81 2.76
N ASP A 156 -11.45 -18.84 2.62
CA ASP A 156 -12.12 -18.73 1.33
C ASP A 156 -13.51 -18.10 1.45
N ALA A 157 -14.12 -17.79 0.30
CA ALA A 157 -15.37 -17.05 0.22
C ALA A 157 -16.57 -17.77 0.87
N SER A 158 -16.52 -19.09 1.06
CA SER A 158 -17.59 -19.83 1.75
C SER A 158 -17.67 -19.53 3.25
N GLU A 159 -16.61 -18.94 3.81
CA GLU A 159 -16.50 -18.65 5.23
C GLU A 159 -16.79 -17.19 5.59
N ILE A 160 -17.17 -16.35 4.61
CA ILE A 160 -17.38 -14.91 4.81
C ILE A 160 -18.44 -14.62 5.87
N ASP A 161 -19.43 -15.50 6.01
CA ASP A 161 -20.51 -15.37 7.00
C ASP A 161 -20.03 -15.50 8.45
N LYS A 162 -18.81 -16.01 8.69
CA LYS A 162 -18.21 -16.04 10.03
C LYS A 162 -17.76 -14.67 10.53
N VAL A 163 -17.64 -13.69 9.63
CA VAL A 163 -17.20 -12.33 9.94
C VAL A 163 -18.39 -11.52 10.42
N GLU A 164 -18.32 -11.04 11.65
CA GLU A 164 -19.32 -10.19 12.28
C GLU A 164 -18.90 -8.72 12.28
N SER A 165 -19.85 -7.83 12.57
CA SER A 165 -19.55 -6.41 12.75
C SER A 165 -18.65 -6.22 13.96
N GLY A 166 -17.52 -5.55 13.78
CA GLY A 166 -16.50 -5.40 14.84
C GLY A 166 -15.29 -6.32 14.70
N ASP A 167 -15.35 -7.32 13.82
CA ASP A 167 -14.25 -8.25 13.59
C ASP A 167 -13.14 -7.64 12.73
N ILE A 168 -11.92 -8.16 12.90
CA ILE A 168 -10.80 -7.94 11.99
C ILE A 168 -10.71 -9.13 11.07
N LEU A 169 -10.99 -8.92 9.79
CA LEU A 169 -10.89 -9.95 8.75
C LEU A 169 -9.42 -10.22 8.44
N VAL A 170 -8.98 -11.47 8.64
CA VAL A 170 -7.64 -11.95 8.29
C VAL A 170 -7.76 -13.05 7.23
N SER A 171 -7.02 -12.93 6.13
CA SER A 171 -7.03 -13.93 5.05
C SER A 171 -5.68 -14.00 4.33
N GLU A 172 -5.45 -15.01 3.50
CA GLU A 172 -4.26 -15.03 2.64
C GLU A 172 -4.36 -13.92 1.58
N MET A 173 -5.50 -13.86 0.90
CA MET A 173 -5.85 -12.89 -0.14
C MET A 173 -7.38 -12.77 -0.23
N THR A 174 -7.90 -11.61 -0.63
CA THR A 174 -9.34 -11.40 -0.86
C THR A 174 -9.68 -11.41 -2.34
N THR A 175 -10.89 -11.85 -2.68
CA THR A 175 -11.51 -11.73 -4.01
C THR A 175 -12.80 -10.88 -3.93
N PRO A 176 -13.46 -10.53 -5.06
CA PRO A 176 -14.72 -9.79 -5.04
C PRO A 176 -15.81 -10.41 -4.16
N ASP A 177 -15.81 -11.73 -3.98
CA ASP A 177 -16.77 -12.44 -3.13
C ASP A 177 -16.60 -12.12 -1.64
N PHE A 178 -15.45 -11.57 -1.22
CA PHE A 178 -15.21 -11.16 0.16
C PHE A 178 -15.84 -9.81 0.49
N VAL A 179 -16.28 -9.03 -0.49
CA VAL A 179 -16.83 -7.66 -0.28
C VAL A 179 -17.92 -7.61 0.82
N PRO A 180 -18.87 -8.57 0.92
CA PRO A 180 -19.85 -8.58 2.00
C PRO A 180 -19.21 -8.66 3.40
N ALA A 181 -18.19 -9.49 3.59
CA ALA A 181 -17.44 -9.57 4.85
C ALA A 181 -16.57 -8.33 5.09
N MET A 182 -15.92 -7.80 4.05
CA MET A 182 -15.11 -6.58 4.14
C MET A 182 -15.93 -5.37 4.61
N LYS A 183 -17.21 -5.29 4.23
CA LYS A 183 -18.13 -4.24 4.71
C LYS A 183 -18.48 -4.35 6.19
N ARG A 184 -18.41 -5.56 6.78
CA ARG A 184 -18.69 -5.80 8.21
C ARG A 184 -17.45 -5.62 9.07
N ALA A 185 -16.28 -5.96 8.53
CA ALA A 185 -15.02 -5.89 9.26
C ALA A 185 -14.64 -4.43 9.60
N VAL A 186 -14.07 -4.24 10.79
CA VAL A 186 -13.52 -2.93 11.22
C VAL A 186 -12.08 -2.72 10.78
N ALA A 187 -11.38 -3.78 10.42
CA ALA A 187 -10.08 -3.73 9.74
C ALA A 187 -9.84 -5.01 8.93
N ILE A 188 -8.93 -4.94 7.97
CA ILE A 188 -8.59 -6.05 7.08
C ILE A 188 -7.08 -6.27 7.05
N VAL A 189 -6.66 -7.53 7.20
CA VAL A 189 -5.27 -7.96 7.11
C VAL A 189 -5.16 -9.08 6.08
N THR A 190 -4.26 -8.95 5.12
CA THR A 190 -3.92 -10.06 4.22
C THR A 190 -2.46 -10.45 4.27
N GLU A 191 -2.15 -11.74 4.19
CA GLU A 191 -0.76 -12.22 4.13
C GLU A 191 -0.08 -11.83 2.82
N ARG A 192 -0.83 -11.79 1.72
CA ARG A 192 -0.35 -11.45 0.39
C ARG A 192 -0.98 -10.17 -0.14
N GLY A 193 -0.34 -9.62 -1.17
CA GLY A 193 -0.81 -8.45 -1.91
C GLY A 193 -0.02 -7.18 -1.60
N GLY A 194 0.12 -6.34 -2.62
CA GLY A 194 0.73 -5.02 -2.53
C GLY A 194 -0.31 -3.90 -2.44
N ARG A 195 0.15 -2.65 -2.55
CA ARG A 195 -0.70 -1.44 -2.43
C ARG A 195 -1.84 -1.38 -3.44
N THR A 196 -1.79 -2.17 -4.50
CA THR A 196 -2.74 -2.26 -5.61
C THR A 196 -3.57 -3.55 -5.58
N ALA A 197 -3.39 -4.42 -4.58
CA ALA A 197 -4.16 -5.65 -4.46
C ALA A 197 -5.66 -5.38 -4.24
N HIS A 198 -6.50 -6.39 -4.49
CA HIS A 198 -7.95 -6.30 -4.31
C HIS A 198 -8.34 -5.74 -2.93
N ALA A 199 -7.79 -6.31 -1.85
CA ALA A 199 -8.00 -5.83 -0.49
C ALA A 199 -7.65 -4.34 -0.36
N ALA A 200 -6.51 -3.92 -0.90
CA ALA A 200 -6.04 -2.54 -0.79
C ALA A 200 -6.93 -1.53 -1.52
N ILE A 201 -7.44 -1.88 -2.70
CA ILE A 201 -8.33 -1.01 -3.48
C ILE A 201 -9.68 -0.88 -2.77
N VAL A 202 -10.33 -2.01 -2.49
CA VAL A 202 -11.68 -2.03 -1.92
C VAL A 202 -11.70 -1.45 -0.51
N SER A 203 -10.70 -1.74 0.33
CA SER A 203 -10.63 -1.15 1.68
C SER A 203 -10.50 0.38 1.67
N ARG A 204 -9.83 0.97 0.66
CA ARG A 204 -9.77 2.43 0.52
C ARG A 204 -11.12 3.03 0.15
N GLU A 205 -11.86 2.35 -0.71
CA GLU A 205 -13.22 2.76 -1.10
C GLU A 205 -14.20 2.66 0.07
N LEU A 206 -14.07 1.61 0.88
CA LEU A 206 -14.89 1.41 2.09
C LEU A 206 -14.45 2.28 3.28
N GLY A 207 -13.25 2.86 3.24
CA GLY A 207 -12.67 3.62 4.36
C GLY A 207 -12.32 2.74 5.56
N VAL A 208 -12.04 1.45 5.33
CA VAL A 208 -11.68 0.46 6.36
C VAL A 208 -10.14 0.37 6.45
N PRO A 209 -9.53 0.46 7.65
CA PRO A 209 -8.10 0.24 7.85
C PRO A 209 -7.64 -1.09 7.25
N CYS A 210 -6.56 -1.06 6.47
CA CYS A 210 -6.08 -2.26 5.79
C CYS A 210 -4.57 -2.34 5.74
N ILE A 211 -4.07 -3.54 6.05
CA ILE A 211 -2.67 -3.95 5.87
C ILE A 211 -2.66 -5.16 4.94
N VAL A 212 -1.82 -5.12 3.92
CA VAL A 212 -1.63 -6.23 2.98
C VAL A 212 -0.17 -6.68 3.02
N GLY A 213 0.14 -7.91 2.61
CA GLY A 213 1.51 -8.40 2.67
C GLY A 213 2.03 -8.58 4.12
N ALA A 214 1.13 -8.85 5.08
CA ALA A 214 1.50 -9.15 6.45
C ALA A 214 1.91 -10.64 6.55
N GLU A 215 3.14 -10.93 6.14
CA GLU A 215 3.64 -12.32 6.07
C GLU A 215 3.39 -13.09 7.37
N ARG A 216 2.93 -14.34 7.25
CA ARG A 216 2.65 -15.26 8.35
C ARG A 216 1.50 -14.85 9.28
N ALA A 217 0.63 -13.91 8.89
CA ALA A 217 -0.54 -13.53 9.66
C ALA A 217 -1.46 -14.71 10.02
N LEU A 218 -1.67 -15.66 9.12
CA LEU A 218 -2.50 -16.84 9.37
C LEU A 218 -1.85 -17.82 10.35
N ALA A 219 -0.52 -17.82 10.46
CA ALA A 219 0.23 -18.67 11.37
C ALA A 219 0.42 -18.06 12.77
N ILE A 220 0.44 -16.72 12.86
CA ILE A 220 0.71 -15.99 14.10
C ILE A 220 -0.58 -15.54 14.80
N LEU A 221 -1.59 -15.13 14.05
CA LEU A 221 -2.86 -14.68 14.60
C LEU A 221 -3.80 -15.86 14.83
N THR A 222 -4.70 -15.71 15.81
CA THR A 222 -5.67 -16.74 16.17
C THR A 222 -7.08 -16.19 16.22
N ASN A 223 -8.07 -16.99 15.84
CA ASN A 223 -9.48 -16.59 15.90
C ASN A 223 -9.87 -16.12 17.31
N GLY A 224 -10.54 -14.96 17.39
CA GLY A 224 -10.96 -14.33 18.64
C GLY A 224 -9.86 -13.50 19.34
N GLN A 225 -8.61 -13.59 18.91
CA GLN A 225 -7.53 -12.78 19.44
C GLN A 225 -7.81 -11.30 19.17
N VAL A 226 -7.80 -10.48 20.21
CA VAL A 226 -8.00 -9.04 20.05
C VAL A 226 -6.68 -8.40 19.65
N ILE A 227 -6.69 -7.72 18.51
CA ILE A 227 -5.54 -6.98 17.98
C ILE A 227 -5.96 -5.55 17.62
N THR A 228 -4.96 -4.72 17.36
CA THR A 228 -5.15 -3.40 16.75
C THR A 228 -4.42 -3.34 15.42
N VAL A 229 -5.12 -2.93 14.38
CA VAL A 229 -4.57 -2.72 13.04
C VAL A 229 -4.39 -1.23 12.81
N ASP A 230 -3.16 -0.80 12.61
CA ASP A 230 -2.81 0.55 12.16
C ASP A 230 -2.48 0.49 10.66
N GLY A 231 -3.51 0.74 9.85
CA GLY A 231 -3.42 0.75 8.40
C GLY A 231 -2.62 1.94 7.84
N SER A 232 -2.34 2.95 8.67
CA SER A 232 -1.50 4.09 8.30
C SER A 232 0.00 3.76 8.39
N GLN A 233 0.41 3.04 9.43
CA GLN A 233 1.81 2.63 9.64
C GLN A 233 2.12 1.21 9.15
N GLY A 234 1.10 0.41 8.80
CA GLY A 234 1.29 -0.98 8.39
C GLY A 234 1.70 -1.88 9.56
N LYS A 235 1.21 -1.60 10.77
CA LYS A 235 1.56 -2.33 11.99
C LYS A 235 0.34 -2.98 12.64
N ILE A 236 0.54 -4.18 13.16
CA ILE A 236 -0.46 -4.92 13.92
C ILE A 236 0.04 -5.05 15.35
N TYR A 237 -0.74 -4.58 16.31
CA TYR A 237 -0.39 -4.58 17.73
C TYR A 237 -1.24 -5.59 18.49
N GLU A 238 -0.66 -6.12 19.57
CA GLU A 238 -1.37 -6.96 20.52
C GLU A 238 -2.40 -6.15 21.33
N GLY A 239 -3.61 -6.70 21.47
CA GLY A 239 -4.67 -6.11 22.28
C GLY A 239 -5.31 -4.87 21.65
N ARG A 240 -6.11 -4.16 22.46
CA ARG A 240 -6.69 -2.87 22.08
C ARG A 240 -5.75 -1.75 22.45
N VAL A 241 -5.28 -1.02 21.44
CA VAL A 241 -4.58 0.25 21.62
C VAL A 241 -5.63 1.35 21.58
N ALA A 242 -5.64 2.21 22.60
CA ALA A 242 -6.53 3.36 22.62
C ALA A 242 -6.11 4.34 21.51
N GLU A 243 -7.04 4.71 20.62
CA GLU A 243 -6.93 5.97 19.89
C GLU A 243 -6.94 7.09 20.93
N GLU A 244 -5.82 7.78 21.14
CA GLU A 244 -5.94 9.20 21.48
C GLU A 244 -6.51 9.88 20.25
N LYS A 245 -7.85 10.01 20.21
CA LYS A 245 -8.52 10.80 19.18
C LYS A 245 -8.05 12.25 19.31
N LEU A 246 -6.99 12.58 18.58
CA LEU A 246 -6.78 13.94 18.15
C LEU A 246 -7.96 14.28 17.25
N VAL A 247 -8.91 15.03 17.80
CA VAL A 247 -9.99 15.64 17.04
C VAL A 247 -9.36 16.71 16.15
N VAL A 248 -8.77 16.28 15.03
CA VAL A 248 -8.38 17.22 13.98
C VAL A 248 -9.65 17.60 13.26
N SER A 249 -10.28 18.66 13.75
CA SER A 249 -11.28 19.43 13.02
C SER A 249 -10.64 19.93 11.72
N THR A 250 -10.65 19.11 10.67
CA THR A 250 -10.49 19.56 9.29
C THR A 250 -11.82 20.12 8.82
N ALA A 251 -12.32 21.12 9.55
CA ALA A 251 -13.29 22.04 8.99
C ALA A 251 -12.57 22.81 7.88
N ILE A 252 -12.51 22.22 6.68
CA ILE A 252 -12.32 22.99 5.47
C ILE A 252 -13.44 24.03 5.53
N PRO A 253 -13.14 25.33 5.62
CA PRO A 253 -14.21 26.31 5.63
C PRO A 253 -15.00 26.09 4.33
N ARG A 254 -16.25 25.64 4.47
CA ARG A 254 -17.20 25.52 3.37
C ARG A 254 -17.48 26.92 2.85
N LYS A 255 -16.54 27.49 2.09
CA LYS A 255 -16.83 28.63 1.24
C LYS A 255 -17.91 28.13 0.30
N LYS A 256 -19.10 28.71 0.37
CA LYS A 256 -20.16 28.45 -0.61
C LYS A 256 -19.61 28.86 -1.99
N ILE A 257 -19.10 27.89 -2.74
CA ILE A 257 -18.67 28.10 -4.12
C ILE A 257 -19.96 28.27 -4.93
N LYS A 258 -20.11 29.42 -5.59
CA LYS A 258 -21.25 29.69 -6.47
C LYS A 258 -20.90 29.21 -7.87
N THR A 259 -21.45 28.08 -8.29
CA THR A 259 -21.25 27.53 -9.63
C THR A 259 -22.36 28.00 -10.58
N ARG A 260 -22.05 28.14 -11.88
CA ARG A 260 -23.08 28.40 -12.92
C ARG A 260 -23.85 27.12 -13.30
N THR A 261 -23.28 25.96 -12.99
CA THR A 261 -23.84 24.64 -13.30
C THR A 261 -24.14 23.88 -12.02
N LYS A 262 -25.22 23.10 -12.02
CA LYS A 262 -25.55 22.19 -10.92
C LYS A 262 -24.48 21.10 -10.83
N VAL A 263 -23.95 20.87 -9.64
CA VAL A 263 -23.03 19.78 -9.36
C VAL A 263 -23.86 18.59 -8.89
N TYR A 264 -23.68 17.45 -9.54
CA TYR A 264 -24.32 16.19 -9.19
C TYR A 264 -23.23 15.15 -8.90
N VAL A 265 -23.57 14.14 -8.11
CA VAL A 265 -22.69 12.99 -7.85
C VAL A 265 -23.29 11.78 -8.55
N ASN A 266 -22.46 11.01 -9.25
CA ASN A 266 -22.86 9.70 -9.76
C ASN A 266 -22.58 8.67 -8.66
N LEU A 267 -23.65 8.12 -8.08
CA LEU A 267 -23.59 7.27 -6.90
C LEU A 267 -24.39 5.99 -7.17
N ALA A 268 -23.72 4.85 -7.06
CA ALA A 268 -24.31 3.54 -7.30
C ALA A 268 -24.95 2.91 -6.04
N GLN A 269 -24.77 3.53 -4.86
CA GLN A 269 -25.24 3.02 -3.58
C GLN A 269 -26.11 4.08 -2.87
N PRO A 270 -27.42 3.85 -2.70
CA PRO A 270 -28.34 4.84 -2.14
C PRO A 270 -27.99 5.31 -0.72
N GLU A 271 -27.43 4.43 0.10
CA GLU A 271 -27.08 4.68 1.51
C GLU A 271 -26.03 5.78 1.71
N LEU A 272 -25.27 6.11 0.67
CA LEU A 272 -24.21 7.11 0.70
C LEU A 272 -24.67 8.50 0.23
N ALA A 273 -25.94 8.64 -0.21
CA ALA A 273 -26.45 9.89 -0.76
C ALA A 273 -26.52 11.04 0.27
N ASP A 274 -26.70 10.71 1.55
CA ASP A 274 -26.90 11.69 2.64
C ASP A 274 -25.61 12.02 3.42
N ARG A 275 -24.47 11.42 3.06
CA ARG A 275 -23.16 11.67 3.67
C ARG A 275 -22.42 12.82 3.00
#